data_AF-A0A0S8EPR7-F1
#
_entry.id   AF-A0A0S8EPR7-F1
#
_cell.length_a   1.000
_cell.length_b   1.000
_cell.length_c   1.000
_cell.angle_alpha   90.00
_cell.angle_beta   90.00
_cell.angle_gamma   90.00
#
_symmetry.space_group_name_H-M   'P 1'
#
loop_
_entity.id
_entity.type
_entity.pdbx_description
1 polymer ?
#
loop_
_entity_poly.entity_id
_entity_poly.type
_entity_poly.pdbx_seq_one_letter_code
_entity_poly.pdbx_strand_id
1 'polypeptide(L)'
;PMIVMGANPLTLIGVLPGHALLGQYFTATSMIGVIALAGIVVRNSLLLIDFILDFQREGHELREAVIQAGATRMRPILLTAFAIILGTFIMVFDPVFGGLAVSLIFGTFASTVLTLFVIPLVYYLYEQRQHHKH
;
A
#
# COMPACT_ATOMS: atom_id res chain seq x y z
N PRO A 1 -2.37 -14.66 -1.34
CA PRO A 1 -3.26 -13.93 -2.29
C PRO A 1 -4.42 -13.17 -1.61
N MET A 2 -5.23 -13.83 -0.78
CA MET A 2 -6.45 -13.22 -0.21
C MET A 2 -6.15 -12.05 0.75
N ILE A 3 -5.09 -12.16 1.57
CA ILE A 3 -4.63 -11.09 2.48
C ILE A 3 -4.24 -9.83 1.69
N VAL A 4 -3.60 -9.99 0.53
CA VAL A 4 -3.16 -8.88 -0.33
C VAL A 4 -4.34 -8.20 -1.02
N MET A 5 -5.29 -8.98 -1.54
CA MET A 5 -6.45 -8.44 -2.26
C MET A 5 -7.41 -7.69 -1.31
N GLY A 6 -7.47 -8.09 -0.03
CA GLY A 6 -8.26 -7.41 1.00
C GLY A 6 -7.78 -5.99 1.32
N ALA A 7 -6.52 -5.65 1.04
CA ALA A 7 -5.99 -4.31 1.30
C ALA A 7 -6.44 -3.27 0.26
N ASN A 8 -6.84 -3.68 -0.95
CA ASN A 8 -7.19 -2.77 -2.04
C ASN A 8 -8.39 -1.86 -1.73
N PRO A 9 -9.54 -2.35 -1.21
CA PRO A 9 -10.65 -1.49 -0.85
C PRO A 9 -10.30 -0.44 0.22
N LEU A 10 -9.38 -0.78 1.15
CA LEU A 10 -8.97 0.16 2.20
C LEU A 10 -8.23 1.38 1.63
N THR A 11 -7.64 1.28 0.43
CA THR A 11 -6.99 2.43 -0.22
C THR A 11 -7.96 3.55 -0.58
N LEU A 12 -9.24 3.22 -0.78
CA LEU A 12 -10.30 4.21 -1.03
C LEU A 12 -10.52 5.14 0.17
N ILE A 13 -10.16 4.69 1.38
CA ILE A 13 -10.18 5.51 2.60
C ILE A 13 -9.19 6.68 2.49
N GLY A 14 -8.15 6.58 1.66
CA GLY A 14 -7.29 7.72 1.33
C GLY A 14 -7.89 8.57 0.21
N VAL A 15 -8.31 7.92 -0.88
CA VAL A 15 -8.73 8.59 -2.12
C VAL A 15 -9.96 9.49 -1.91
N LEU A 16 -11.05 8.96 -1.34
CA LEU A 16 -12.30 9.69 -1.24
C LEU A 16 -12.19 10.92 -0.32
N PRO A 17 -11.58 10.83 0.88
CA PRO A 17 -11.31 12.02 1.68
C PRO A 17 -10.35 12.99 1.01
N GLY A 18 -9.36 12.52 0.25
CA GLY A 18 -8.46 13.39 -0.51
C GLY A 18 -9.18 14.29 -1.51
N HIS A 19 -10.13 13.71 -2.25
CA HIS A 19 -11.02 14.45 -3.15
C HIS A 19 -11.89 15.47 -2.40
N ALA A 20 -12.48 15.06 -1.27
CA ALA A 20 -13.27 15.95 -0.44
C ALA A 20 -12.46 17.13 0.13
N LEU A 21 -11.22 16.88 0.59
CA LEU A 21 -10.33 17.89 1.17
C LEU A 21 -9.83 18.91 0.14
N LEU A 22 -9.54 18.47 -1.09
CA LEU A 22 -9.10 19.35 -2.17
C LEU A 22 -10.25 19.95 -3.00
N GLY A 23 -11.50 19.62 -2.67
CA GLY A 23 -12.68 20.09 -3.39
C GLY A 23 -12.72 19.64 -4.86
N GLN A 24 -12.07 18.52 -5.17
CA GLN A 24 -12.01 17.97 -6.53
C GLN A 24 -13.08 16.89 -6.69
N TYR A 25 -13.74 16.88 -7.85
CA TYR A 25 -14.72 15.84 -8.16
C TYR A 25 -14.01 14.51 -8.45
N PHE A 26 -14.62 13.41 -8.01
CA PHE A 26 -14.20 12.10 -8.43
C PHE A 26 -14.63 11.84 -9.89
N THR A 27 -13.65 11.85 -10.79
CA THR A 27 -13.84 11.78 -12.25
C THR A 27 -13.37 10.45 -12.84
N ALA A 28 -13.55 10.27 -14.16
CA ALA A 28 -12.99 9.14 -14.89
C ALA A 28 -11.46 9.04 -14.74
N THR A 29 -10.73 10.16 -14.74
CA THR A 29 -9.27 10.16 -14.52
C THR A 29 -8.90 9.75 -13.09
N SER A 30 -9.78 10.03 -12.12
CA SER A 30 -9.64 9.57 -10.74
C SER A 30 -9.70 8.04 -10.64
N MET A 31 -10.56 7.39 -11.44
CA MET A 31 -10.67 5.92 -11.50
C MET A 31 -9.38 5.27 -12.03
N ILE A 32 -8.74 5.89 -13.03
CA ILE A 32 -7.43 5.43 -13.53
C ILE A 32 -6.41 5.45 -12.39
N GLY A 33 -6.38 6.51 -11.59
CA GLY A 33 -5.54 6.59 -10.39
C GLY A 33 -5.79 5.46 -9.40
N VAL A 34 -7.06 5.13 -9.11
CA VAL A 34 -7.43 4.02 -8.22
C VAL A 34 -6.95 2.66 -8.77
N ILE A 35 -7.08 2.42 -10.07
CA ILE A 35 -6.62 1.19 -10.71
C ILE A 35 -5.09 1.07 -10.61
N ALA A 36 -4.37 2.16 -10.87
CA ALA A 36 -2.92 2.20 -10.73
C ALA A 36 -2.48 1.90 -9.27
N LEU A 37 -3.16 2.48 -8.28
CA LEU A 37 -2.92 2.23 -6.87
C LEU A 37 -3.10 0.76 -6.51
N ALA A 38 -4.15 0.11 -6.99
CA ALA A 38 -4.39 -1.30 -6.74
C ALA A 38 -3.19 -2.16 -7.19
N GLY A 39 -2.60 -1.85 -8.37
CA GLY A 39 -1.39 -2.50 -8.83
C GLY A 39 -0.17 -2.26 -7.93
N ILE A 40 0.02 -1.02 -7.48
CA ILE A 40 1.13 -0.65 -6.58
C ILE A 40 1.02 -1.37 -5.23
N VAL A 41 -0.17 -1.40 -4.63
CA VAL A 41 -0.41 -2.06 -3.33
C VAL A 41 -0.21 -3.55 -3.42
N VAL A 42 -0.74 -4.19 -4.47
CA VAL A 42 -0.54 -5.62 -4.69
C VAL A 42 0.95 -5.94 -4.82
N ARG A 43 1.69 -5.17 -5.63
CA ARG A 43 3.13 -5.35 -5.81
C ARG A 43 3.91 -5.18 -4.50
N ASN A 44 3.62 -4.13 -3.74
CA ASN A 44 4.33 -3.85 -2.49
C ASN A 44 4.04 -4.90 -1.42
N SER A 45 2.79 -5.37 -1.34
CA SER A 45 2.36 -6.38 -0.36
C SER A 45 2.92 -7.76 -0.67
N LEU A 46 2.88 -8.18 -1.95
CA LEU A 46 3.47 -9.46 -2.37
C LEU A 46 4.96 -9.49 -2.05
N LEU A 47 5.69 -8.45 -2.46
CA LEU A 47 7.12 -8.41 -2.24
C LEU A 47 7.48 -8.32 -0.75
N LEU A 48 6.64 -7.72 0.09
CA LEU A 48 6.84 -7.76 1.53
C LEU A 48 6.67 -9.17 2.10
N ILE A 49 5.62 -9.89 1.67
CA ILE A 49 5.38 -11.28 2.09
C ILE A 49 6.50 -12.21 1.61
N ASP A 50 6.98 -12.04 0.38
CA ASP A 50 8.08 -12.84 -0.16
C ASP A 50 9.34 -12.69 0.69
N PHE A 51 9.68 -11.45 1.11
CA PHE A 51 10.80 -11.22 2.03
C PHE A 51 10.58 -11.88 3.40
N ILE A 52 9.35 -11.89 3.93
CA ILE A 52 9.06 -12.58 5.19
C ILE A 52 9.33 -14.08 5.06
N LEU A 53 8.85 -14.69 3.96
CA LEU A 53 9.05 -16.11 3.69
C LEU A 53 10.54 -16.44 3.50
N ASP A 54 11.30 -15.56 2.85
CA ASP A 54 12.74 -15.75 2.67
C ASP A 54 13.49 -15.71 4.01
N PHE A 55 13.19 -14.76 4.89
CA PHE A 55 13.77 -14.75 6.25
C PHE A 55 13.35 -15.98 7.08
N GLN A 56 12.10 -16.46 6.94
CA GLN A 56 11.69 -17.72 7.60
C GLN A 56 12.48 -18.92 7.06
N ARG A 57 12.75 -18.98 5.74
CA ARG A 57 13.57 -20.04 5.13
C ARG A 57 15.03 -20.00 5.58
N GLU A 58 15.54 -18.81 5.91
CA GLU A 58 16.86 -18.62 6.52
C GLU A 58 16.90 -19.05 7.99
N GLY A 59 15.76 -19.43 8.58
CA GLY A 59 15.65 -19.98 9.94
C GLY A 59 15.27 -18.95 11.00
N HIS A 60 14.90 -17.71 10.62
CA HIS A 60 14.43 -16.72 11.57
C HIS A 60 13.05 -17.08 12.13
N GLU A 61 12.82 -16.78 13.42
CA GLU A 61 11.47 -16.87 13.98
C GLU A 61 10.52 -15.91 13.26
N LEU A 62 9.24 -16.30 13.13
CA LEU A 62 8.20 -15.52 12.43
C LEU A 62 8.20 -14.04 12.83
N ARG A 63 8.32 -13.74 14.12
CA ARG A 63 8.32 -12.36 14.61
C ARG A 63 9.50 -11.57 14.07
N GLU A 64 10.69 -12.18 14.07
CA GLU A 64 11.91 -11.56 13.58
C GLU A 64 11.86 -11.38 12.06
N ALA A 65 11.41 -12.41 11.32
CA ALA A 65 11.24 -12.37 9.88
C ALA A 65 10.31 -11.22 9.43
N VAL A 66 9.17 -11.05 10.12
CA VAL A 66 8.22 -9.96 9.86
C VAL A 66 8.85 -8.58 10.08
N ILE A 67 9.61 -8.40 11.16
CA ILE A 67 10.27 -7.13 11.49
C ILE A 67 11.38 -6.82 10.47
N GLN A 68 12.25 -7.79 10.16
CA GLN A 68 13.36 -7.61 9.24
C GLN A 68 12.88 -7.34 7.80
N ALA A 69 11.87 -8.08 7.34
CA ALA A 69 11.24 -7.82 6.05
C ALA A 69 10.64 -6.42 5.97
N GLY A 70 9.88 -6.02 7.01
CA GLY A 70 9.31 -4.68 7.11
C GLY A 70 10.37 -3.58 7.03
N ALA A 71 11.43 -3.69 7.82
CA ALA A 71 12.53 -2.72 7.85
C ALA A 71 13.24 -2.62 6.48
N THR A 72 13.49 -3.76 5.83
CA THR A 72 14.17 -3.82 4.52
C THR A 72 13.33 -3.19 3.41
N ARG A 73 12.01 -3.42 3.44
CA ARG A 73 11.08 -2.94 2.42
C ARG A 73 10.65 -1.49 2.61
N MET A 74 10.72 -0.97 3.83
CA MET A 74 10.25 0.38 4.16
C MET A 74 10.91 1.45 3.28
N ARG A 75 12.25 1.40 3.11
CA ARG A 75 12.97 2.37 2.26
C ARG A 75 12.50 2.35 0.79
N PRO A 76 12.52 1.21 0.08
CA PRO A 76 11.96 1.12 -1.27
C PRO A 76 10.49 1.56 -1.42
N ILE A 77 9.63 1.19 -0.46
CA ILE A 77 8.20 1.53 -0.51
C ILE A 77 8.03 3.06 -0.37
N LEU A 78 8.72 3.67 0.59
CA LEU A 78 8.68 5.12 0.78
C LEU A 78 9.22 5.88 -0.44
N LEU A 79 10.32 5.43 -1.03
CA LEU A 79 10.87 6.03 -2.26
C LEU A 79 9.85 6.03 -3.39
N THR A 80 9.14 4.92 -3.58
CA THR A 80 8.08 4.80 -4.59
C THR A 80 6.93 5.75 -4.28
N ALA A 81 6.52 5.83 -3.01
CA ALA A 81 5.46 6.72 -2.58
C ALA A 81 5.80 8.19 -2.84
N PHE A 82 7.01 8.62 -2.46
CA PHE A 82 7.48 9.97 -2.71
C PHE A 82 7.59 10.28 -4.20
N ALA A 83 8.10 9.35 -5.01
CA ALA A 83 8.19 9.53 -6.46
C ALA A 83 6.80 9.77 -7.08
N ILE A 84 5.79 9.00 -6.68
CA ILE A 84 4.42 9.18 -7.16
C ILE A 84 3.87 10.53 -6.70
N ILE A 85 3.98 10.85 -5.41
CA ILE A 85 3.42 12.08 -4.84
C ILE A 85 4.04 13.30 -5.52
N LEU A 86 5.37 13.36 -5.58
CA LEU A 86 6.07 14.50 -6.19
C LEU A 86 5.84 14.56 -7.71
N GLY A 87 5.84 13.43 -8.40
CA GLY A 87 5.61 13.38 -9.85
C GLY A 87 4.20 13.78 -10.27
N THR A 88 3.21 13.51 -9.42
CA THR A 88 1.79 13.84 -9.70
C THR A 88 1.36 15.16 -9.09
N PHE A 89 2.15 15.75 -8.18
CA PHE A 89 1.83 17.01 -7.49
C PHE A 89 1.49 18.15 -8.47
N ILE A 90 2.26 18.29 -9.55
CA ILE A 90 2.04 19.34 -10.55
C ILE A 90 0.71 19.19 -11.29
N MET A 91 0.18 17.97 -11.39
CA MET A 91 -1.06 17.66 -12.11
C MET A 91 -2.31 18.04 -11.31
N VAL A 92 -2.18 18.35 -10.02
CA VAL A 92 -3.31 18.75 -9.16
C VAL A 92 -4.02 19.99 -9.69
N PHE A 93 -3.28 20.90 -10.34
CA PHE A 93 -3.82 22.13 -10.90
C PHE A 93 -4.40 21.97 -12.31
N ASP A 94 -4.33 20.77 -12.89
CA ASP A 94 -4.81 20.51 -14.24
C ASP A 94 -6.33 20.19 -14.24
N PRO A 95 -7.14 20.82 -15.11
CA PRO A 95 -8.59 20.58 -15.16
C PRO A 95 -8.99 19.14 -15.55
N VAL A 96 -8.14 18.41 -16.25
CA VAL A 96 -8.41 17.06 -16.76
C VAL A 96 -7.80 16.01 -15.84
N PHE A 97 -6.55 16.21 -15.43
CA PHE A 97 -5.77 15.26 -14.65
C PHE A 97 -5.75 15.52 -13.14
N GLY A 98 -6.34 16.62 -12.66
CA GLY A 98 -6.43 16.94 -11.23
C GLY A 98 -6.98 15.79 -10.41
N GLY A 99 -8.06 15.16 -10.87
CA GLY A 99 -8.65 14.02 -10.17
C GLY A 99 -7.74 12.78 -10.11
N LEU A 100 -6.95 12.51 -11.15
CA LEU A 100 -5.94 11.45 -11.15
C LEU A 100 -4.84 11.73 -10.13
N ALA A 101 -4.36 12.98 -10.08
CA ALA A 101 -3.32 13.42 -9.17
C ALA A 101 -3.75 13.25 -7.70
N VAL A 102 -4.96 13.73 -7.37
CA VAL A 102 -5.53 13.61 -6.03
C VAL A 102 -5.64 12.15 -5.61
N SER A 103 -6.19 11.31 -6.49
CA SER A 103 -6.28 9.87 -6.23
C SER A 103 -4.91 9.27 -5.93
N LEU A 104 -3.92 9.52 -6.80
CA LEU A 104 -2.58 8.96 -6.63
C LEU A 104 -1.89 9.47 -5.36
N ILE A 105 -1.94 10.76 -5.05
CA ILE A 105 -1.28 11.34 -3.88
C ILE A 105 -1.87 10.76 -2.59
N PHE A 106 -3.18 10.93 -2.39
CA PHE A 106 -3.82 10.52 -1.14
C PHE A 106 -3.94 9.00 -1.02
N GLY A 107 -4.22 8.31 -2.13
CA GLY A 107 -4.29 6.87 -2.15
C GLY A 107 -2.93 6.22 -1.92
N THR A 108 -1.84 6.78 -2.48
CA THR A 108 -0.47 6.28 -2.24
C THR A 108 -0.05 6.53 -0.80
N PHE A 109 -0.37 7.70 -0.25
CA PHE A 109 -0.09 8.00 1.15
C PHE A 109 -0.80 7.02 2.09
N ALA A 110 -2.12 6.88 1.96
CA ALA A 110 -2.91 5.99 2.80
C ALA A 110 -2.49 4.52 2.62
N SER A 111 -2.30 4.07 1.37
CA SER A 111 -1.90 2.69 1.10
C SER A 111 -0.48 2.36 1.58
N THR A 112 0.44 3.32 1.58
CA THR A 112 1.80 3.13 2.11
C THR A 112 1.75 2.88 3.60
N VAL A 113 0.99 3.70 4.34
CA VAL A 113 0.76 3.50 5.77
C VAL A 113 0.11 2.13 6.00
N LEU A 114 -0.99 1.84 5.29
CA LEU A 114 -1.68 0.56 5.44
C LEU A 114 -0.77 -0.63 5.12
N THR A 115 0.04 -0.57 4.07
CA THR A 115 0.93 -1.69 3.68
C THR A 115 2.00 -1.92 4.74
N LEU A 116 2.61 -0.86 5.28
CA LEU A 116 3.69 -0.99 6.28
C LEU A 116 3.19 -1.44 7.66
N PHE A 117 1.94 -1.16 8.02
CA PHE A 117 1.39 -1.55 9.33
C PHE A 117 0.47 -2.77 9.26
N VAL A 118 -0.50 -2.77 8.34
CA VAL A 118 -1.56 -3.79 8.27
C VAL A 118 -1.02 -5.11 7.74
N ILE A 119 -0.19 -5.12 6.70
CA ILE A 119 0.31 -6.38 6.12
C ILE A 119 1.18 -7.16 7.11
N PRO A 120 2.19 -6.57 7.77
CA PRO A 120 2.95 -7.27 8.82
C PRO A 120 2.08 -7.79 9.95
N LEU A 121 1.13 -6.97 10.42
CA LEU A 121 0.25 -7.33 11.54
C LEU A 121 -0.68 -8.49 11.17
N VAL A 122 -1.36 -8.39 10.02
CA VAL A 122 -2.30 -9.42 9.55
C VAL A 122 -1.56 -10.72 9.26
N TYR A 123 -0.39 -10.66 8.65
CA TYR A 123 0.42 -11.85 8.40
C TYR A 123 0.85 -12.51 9.70
N TYR A 124 1.40 -11.75 10.66
CA TYR A 124 1.81 -12.25 11.97
C TYR A 124 0.66 -12.93 12.72
N LEU A 125 -0.51 -12.27 12.80
CA LEU A 125 -1.69 -12.82 13.47
C LEU A 125 -2.24 -14.09 12.78
N TYR A 126 -2.18 -14.13 11.45
CA TYR A 126 -2.64 -15.28 10.68
C TYR A 126 -1.75 -16.51 10.91
N GLU A 127 -0.44 -16.35 10.81
CA GLU A 127 0.55 -17.42 11.07
C GLU A 127 0.54 -17.87 12.54
N GLN A 128 0.48 -16.93 13.50
CA GLN A 128 0.45 -17.28 14.92
C GLN A 128 -0.78 -18.15 15.28
N ARG A 129 -1.93 -17.89 14.65
CA ARG A 129 -3.15 -18.71 14.82
C ARG A 129 -3.04 -20.09 14.19
N GLN A 130 -2.28 -20.24 13.10
CA GLN A 130 -2.02 -21.54 12.48
C GLN A 130 -1.09 -22.39 13.36
N HIS A 131 -0.04 -21.78 13.92
CA HIS A 131 0.89 -22.46 14.83
C HIS A 131 0.27 -22.90 16.17
N HIS A 132 -0.76 -22.22 16.67
CA HIS A 132 -1.49 -22.66 17.88
C HIS A 132 -2.51 -23.79 17.65
N LYS A 133 -2.80 -24.14 16.39
CA LYS A 133 -3.73 -25.22 16.05
C LYS A 133 -3.05 -26.58 15.85
N HIS A 134 -1.72 -26.60 15.83
CA HIS A 134 -0.90 -27.81 15.79
C HIS A 134 -0.15 -27.98 17.11
#